data_AF-A0A5T3EKP2-F1
#
_entry.id   AF-A0A5T3EKP2-F1
#
_cell.length_a   1.000
_cell.length_b   1.000
_cell.length_c   1.000
_cell.angle_alpha   90.00
_cell.angle_beta   90.00
_cell.angle_gamma   90.00
#
_symmetry.space_group_name_H-M   'P 1'
#
loop_
_entity.id
_entity.type
_entity.pdbx_description
1 polymer ?
#
loop_
_entity_poly.entity_id
_entity_poly.type
_entity_poly.pdbx_seq_one_letter_code
_entity_poly.pdbx_strand_id
1 'polypeptide(L)'
;MKDKQALREVAEKVNSGEWSYEEFNRMDLPGGAHININGRDAIYCLKKPVGGVEQSRAVTAFIAAFNPKVALALLDEVEAAEHTAAVDHEAACSLVEENEELKRRITEMESKNGNLRTIAHDQNELTIKANLDSINDAVEMDNLQKRIAELEAKLETADRLQDSAFRDGLKAGFSYGQTDDQSGFAQCMSAYSNAGIGVKHQEDSVDSDVSSRNQPGMVVAVHIDAGDFVKFKGQVFEVEETDFDDHDVTLWFVGGNTLKCAAGCQVEVVSAPVAAGIKVKES
;
A
#
# COMPACT_ATOMS: atom_id res chain seq x y z
N MET A 1 -47.24 33.90 -9.26
CA MET A 1 -48.33 33.23 -8.52
C MET A 1 -49.00 34.27 -7.65
N LYS A 2 -50.33 34.18 -7.43
CA LYS A 2 -50.98 34.95 -6.36
C LYS A 2 -50.23 34.70 -5.05
N ASP A 3 -50.11 35.71 -4.22
CA ASP A 3 -49.54 35.59 -2.88
C ASP A 3 -50.32 34.50 -2.11
N LYS A 4 -49.67 33.34 -1.89
CA LYS A 4 -50.27 32.19 -1.20
C LYS A 4 -50.64 32.55 0.24
N GLN A 5 -49.83 33.40 0.87
CA GLN A 5 -50.07 33.88 2.22
C GLN A 5 -51.33 34.73 2.27
N ALA A 6 -51.48 35.66 1.32
CA ALA A 6 -52.71 36.44 1.20
C ALA A 6 -53.95 35.57 0.96
N LEU A 7 -53.82 34.47 0.19
CA LEU A 7 -54.92 33.55 -0.06
C LEU A 7 -55.29 32.74 1.19
N ARG A 8 -54.29 32.27 1.96
CA ARG A 8 -54.47 31.58 3.24
C ARG A 8 -55.16 32.49 4.25
N GLU A 9 -54.68 33.74 4.40
CA GLU A 9 -55.30 34.72 5.31
C GLU A 9 -56.77 34.98 5.00
N VAL A 10 -57.13 35.08 3.71
CA VAL A 10 -58.52 35.24 3.29
C VAL A 10 -59.34 33.99 3.59
N ALA A 11 -58.81 32.80 3.31
CA ALA A 11 -59.52 31.56 3.57
C ALA A 11 -59.74 31.32 5.08
N GLU A 12 -58.74 31.57 5.92
CA GLU A 12 -58.84 31.48 7.38
C GLU A 12 -59.91 32.41 7.96
N LYS A 13 -59.97 33.67 7.47
CA LYS A 13 -60.98 34.65 7.91
C LYS A 13 -62.42 34.23 7.62
N VAL A 14 -62.62 33.42 6.57
CA VAL A 14 -63.95 33.05 6.06
C VAL A 14 -64.30 31.58 6.39
N ASN A 15 -63.42 30.83 7.06
CA ASN A 15 -63.59 29.41 7.41
C ASN A 15 -64.66 29.13 8.51
N SER A 16 -65.71 29.96 8.58
CA SER A 16 -66.76 29.84 9.57
C SER A 16 -67.89 28.92 9.09
N GLY A 17 -67.62 27.63 8.92
CA GLY A 17 -68.71 26.63 8.85
C GLY A 17 -68.76 25.67 7.67
N GLU A 18 -69.83 24.89 7.63
CA GLU A 18 -70.14 23.98 6.53
C GLU A 18 -70.81 24.75 5.38
N TRP A 19 -70.25 24.60 4.17
CA TRP A 19 -70.72 25.23 2.95
C TRP A 19 -71.49 24.20 2.13
N SER A 20 -72.74 24.49 1.78
CA SER A 20 -73.55 23.63 0.92
C SER A 20 -74.24 24.41 -0.19
N TYR A 21 -74.52 23.71 -1.28
CA TYR A 21 -75.23 24.23 -2.45
C TYR A 21 -76.69 23.77 -2.40
N GLU A 22 -77.62 24.70 -2.61
CA GLU A 22 -79.05 24.39 -2.70
C GLU A 22 -79.71 25.09 -3.89
N GLU A 23 -80.57 24.35 -4.57
CA GLU A 23 -81.43 24.85 -5.64
C GLU A 23 -82.80 25.22 -5.09
N PHE A 24 -83.36 26.30 -5.62
CA PHE A 24 -84.74 26.69 -5.33
C PHE A 24 -85.46 27.09 -6.61
N ASN A 25 -86.78 26.98 -6.57
CA ASN A 25 -87.62 27.34 -7.69
C ASN A 25 -88.72 28.30 -7.22
N ARG A 26 -88.46 29.61 -7.33
CA ARG A 26 -89.45 30.63 -6.99
C ARG A 26 -90.07 31.20 -8.28
N MET A 27 -91.32 31.64 -8.21
CA MET A 27 -92.03 32.23 -9.37
C MET A 27 -91.32 33.48 -9.93
N ASP A 28 -90.64 34.24 -9.09
CA ASP A 28 -89.85 35.43 -9.46
C ASP A 28 -88.42 35.09 -9.95
N LEU A 29 -87.88 33.93 -9.58
CA LEU A 29 -86.58 33.41 -10.00
C LEU A 29 -86.62 31.89 -10.24
N PRO A 30 -87.13 31.44 -11.40
CA PRO A 30 -87.19 30.01 -11.71
C PRO A 30 -85.78 29.45 -11.93
N GLY A 31 -85.46 28.36 -11.22
CA GLY A 31 -84.16 27.67 -11.28
C GLY A 31 -83.01 28.37 -10.55
N GLY A 32 -83.30 29.21 -9.56
CA GLY A 32 -82.28 29.86 -8.73
C GLY A 32 -81.45 28.87 -7.89
N ALA A 33 -80.27 29.32 -7.47
CA ALA A 33 -79.42 28.59 -6.55
C ALA A 33 -78.76 29.55 -5.54
N HIS A 34 -78.46 29.03 -4.35
CA HIS A 34 -77.76 29.76 -3.32
C HIS A 34 -76.75 28.85 -2.59
N ILE A 35 -75.86 29.49 -1.82
CA ILE A 35 -74.92 28.81 -0.94
C ILE A 35 -75.37 29.02 0.50
N ASN A 36 -75.43 27.93 1.24
CA ASN A 36 -75.67 27.93 2.68
C ASN A 36 -74.35 27.85 3.44
N ILE A 37 -74.23 28.66 4.49
CA ILE A 37 -73.11 28.61 5.44
C ILE A 37 -73.69 28.34 6.82
N ASN A 38 -73.38 27.17 7.40
CA ASN A 38 -74.00 26.67 8.64
C ASN A 38 -75.53 26.67 8.60
N GLY A 39 -76.10 26.20 7.48
CA GLY A 39 -77.55 26.12 7.30
C GLY A 39 -78.27 27.47 7.18
N ARG A 40 -77.55 28.55 6.85
CA ARG A 40 -78.12 29.87 6.57
C ARG A 40 -77.74 30.33 5.17
N ASP A 41 -78.72 30.82 4.42
CA ASP A 41 -78.50 31.40 3.10
C ASP A 41 -77.52 32.57 3.17
N ALA A 42 -76.41 32.45 2.43
CA ALA A 42 -75.30 33.41 2.49
C ALA A 42 -75.00 34.07 1.15
N ILE A 43 -75.11 33.33 0.04
CA ILE A 43 -74.75 33.84 -1.29
C ILE A 43 -75.85 33.48 -2.28
N TYR A 44 -76.40 34.49 -2.95
CA TYR A 44 -77.45 34.33 -3.97
C TYR A 44 -76.97 34.79 -5.35
N CYS A 45 -77.33 34.02 -6.38
CA CYS A 45 -77.24 34.48 -7.75
C CYS A 45 -78.53 35.22 -8.16
N LEU A 46 -78.60 36.53 -7.90
CA LEU A 46 -79.81 37.34 -8.11
C LEU A 46 -80.04 37.77 -9.57
N LYS A 47 -79.03 37.69 -10.43
CA LYS A 47 -79.12 38.02 -11.86
C LYS A 47 -78.65 36.84 -12.68
N LYS A 48 -79.34 36.55 -13.80
CA LYS A 48 -78.85 35.59 -14.80
C LYS A 48 -77.47 36.08 -15.30
N PRO A 49 -76.37 35.36 -15.03
CA PRO A 49 -75.06 35.69 -15.57
C PRO A 49 -75.10 35.55 -17.09
N VAL A 50 -74.09 36.11 -17.75
CA VAL A 50 -73.86 35.86 -19.18
C VAL A 50 -73.76 34.34 -19.34
N GLY A 51 -74.75 33.71 -20.01
CA GLY A 51 -74.89 32.25 -20.17
C GLY A 51 -76.03 31.57 -19.40
N GLY A 52 -76.87 32.32 -18.67
CA GLY A 52 -78.17 31.83 -18.20
C GLY A 52 -78.15 31.03 -16.89
N VAL A 53 -79.26 30.35 -16.60
CA VAL A 53 -79.54 29.71 -15.30
C VAL A 53 -78.61 28.53 -15.02
N GLU A 54 -78.26 27.76 -16.04
CA GLU A 54 -77.32 26.63 -15.90
C GLU A 54 -75.92 27.12 -15.49
N GLN A 55 -75.46 28.23 -16.07
CA GLN A 55 -74.20 28.82 -15.68
C GLN A 55 -74.23 29.39 -14.26
N SER A 56 -75.35 29.99 -13.82
CA SER A 56 -75.53 30.39 -12.41
C SER A 56 -75.33 29.22 -11.47
N ARG A 57 -75.97 28.08 -11.77
CA ARG A 57 -75.89 26.87 -10.95
C ARG A 57 -74.47 26.34 -10.89
N ALA A 58 -73.81 26.23 -12.05
CA ALA A 58 -72.42 25.77 -12.13
C ALA A 58 -71.46 26.65 -11.32
N VAL A 59 -71.58 27.98 -11.40
CA VAL A 59 -70.75 28.90 -10.61
C VAL A 59 -71.02 28.77 -9.11
N THR A 60 -72.29 28.68 -8.72
CA THR A 60 -72.68 28.56 -7.30
C THR A 60 -72.20 27.23 -6.70
N ALA A 61 -72.36 26.14 -7.45
CA ALA A 61 -71.86 24.82 -7.08
C ALA A 61 -70.32 24.79 -6.98
N PHE A 62 -69.62 25.43 -7.94
CA PHE A 62 -68.16 25.54 -7.90
C PHE A 62 -67.68 26.29 -6.65
N ILE A 63 -68.31 27.42 -6.29
CA ILE A 63 -67.93 28.19 -5.09
C ILE A 63 -68.19 27.38 -3.81
N ALA A 64 -69.30 26.65 -3.72
CA ALA A 64 -69.60 25.78 -2.58
C ALA A 64 -68.60 24.61 -2.46
N ALA A 65 -68.20 24.02 -3.58
CA ALA A 65 -67.19 22.95 -3.64
C ALA A 65 -65.78 23.47 -3.32
N PHE A 66 -65.40 24.64 -3.86
CA PHE A 66 -64.14 25.32 -3.58
C PHE A 66 -64.28 26.28 -2.39
N ASN A 67 -64.80 25.75 -1.27
CA ASN A 67 -64.97 26.51 -0.04
C ASN A 67 -63.60 26.79 0.65
N PRO A 68 -63.56 27.67 1.67
CA PRO A 68 -62.33 28.00 2.37
C PRO A 68 -61.57 26.79 2.95
N LYS A 69 -62.28 25.75 3.40
CA LYS A 69 -61.65 24.52 3.91
C LYS A 69 -60.90 23.77 2.82
N VAL A 70 -61.49 23.63 1.63
CA VAL A 70 -60.84 23.00 0.47
C VAL A 70 -59.66 23.84 -0.02
N ALA A 71 -59.80 25.17 -0.05
CA ALA A 71 -58.70 26.06 -0.43
C ALA A 71 -57.49 25.94 0.53
N LEU A 72 -57.73 25.86 1.84
CA LEU A 72 -56.67 25.65 2.84
C LEU A 72 -56.00 24.28 2.69
N ALA A 73 -56.79 23.21 2.54
CA ALA A 73 -56.23 21.87 2.32
C ALA A 73 -55.34 21.79 1.07
N LEU A 74 -55.77 22.40 -0.03
CA LEU A 74 -54.97 22.46 -1.26
C LEU A 74 -53.71 23.32 -1.09
N LEU A 75 -53.75 24.38 -0.28
CA LEU A 75 -52.56 25.18 0.04
C LEU A 75 -51.57 24.36 0.88
N ASP A 76 -52.05 23.62 1.88
CA ASP A 76 -51.22 22.72 2.70
C ASP A 76 -50.55 21.64 1.84
N GLU A 77 -51.29 21.03 0.91
CA GLU A 77 -50.75 20.03 -0.04
C GLU A 77 -49.68 20.64 -0.96
N VAL A 78 -49.90 21.85 -1.48
CA VAL A 78 -48.92 22.53 -2.33
C VAL A 78 -47.65 22.88 -1.54
N GLU A 79 -47.77 23.36 -0.31
CA GLU A 79 -46.62 23.65 0.54
C GLU A 79 -45.83 22.40 0.92
N ALA A 80 -46.52 21.30 1.22
CA ALA A 80 -45.88 20.00 1.48
C ALA A 80 -45.13 19.48 0.24
N ALA A 81 -45.73 19.62 -0.96
CA ALA A 81 -45.09 19.25 -2.21
C ALA A 81 -43.87 20.12 -2.52
N GLU A 82 -43.93 21.44 -2.29
CA GLU A 82 -42.79 22.35 -2.48
C GLU A 82 -41.66 22.06 -1.49
N HIS A 83 -41.99 21.80 -0.23
CA HIS A 83 -40.99 21.41 0.77
C HIS A 83 -40.31 20.10 0.39
N THR A 84 -41.08 19.09 -0.03
CA THR A 84 -40.52 17.79 -0.48
C THR A 84 -39.61 17.98 -1.68
N ALA A 85 -40.04 18.76 -2.69
CA ALA A 85 -39.22 19.06 -3.86
C ALA A 85 -37.92 19.80 -3.51
N ALA A 86 -37.95 20.70 -2.51
CA ALA A 86 -36.76 21.39 -2.03
C ALA A 86 -35.77 20.43 -1.34
N VAL A 87 -36.29 19.55 -0.47
CA VAL A 87 -35.46 18.52 0.20
C VAL A 87 -34.87 17.53 -0.80
N ASP A 88 -35.66 17.08 -1.78
CA ASP A 88 -35.19 16.19 -2.84
C ASP A 88 -34.11 16.86 -3.70
N HIS A 89 -34.26 18.15 -4.00
CA HIS A 89 -33.26 18.92 -4.71
C HIS A 89 -31.96 19.06 -3.92
N GLU A 90 -32.04 19.35 -2.62
CA GLU A 90 -30.87 19.43 -1.73
C GLU A 90 -30.15 18.09 -1.63
N ALA A 91 -30.89 16.99 -1.44
CA ALA A 91 -30.33 15.64 -1.41
C ALA A 91 -29.67 15.27 -2.75
N ALA A 92 -30.28 15.63 -3.88
CA ALA A 92 -29.70 15.41 -5.20
C ALA A 92 -28.40 16.22 -5.39
N CYS A 93 -28.35 17.48 -4.95
CA CYS A 93 -27.13 18.29 -4.97
C CYS A 93 -26.01 17.65 -4.14
N SER A 94 -26.29 17.21 -2.92
CA SER A 94 -25.31 16.52 -2.07
C SER A 94 -24.76 15.25 -2.72
N LEU A 95 -25.64 14.43 -3.31
CA LEU A 95 -25.21 13.20 -4.01
C LEU A 95 -24.38 13.50 -5.25
N VAL A 96 -24.64 14.59 -5.97
CA VAL A 96 -23.83 15.01 -7.12
C VAL A 96 -22.43 15.42 -6.66
N GLU A 97 -22.30 16.17 -5.57
CA GLU A 97 -21.00 16.55 -5.01
C GLU A 97 -20.18 15.34 -4.58
N GLU A 98 -20.78 14.37 -3.89
CA GLU A 98 -20.13 13.11 -3.51
C GLU A 98 -19.68 12.31 -4.74
N ASN A 99 -20.51 12.24 -5.79
CA ASN A 99 -20.15 11.54 -7.02
C ASN A 99 -18.97 12.21 -7.75
N GLU A 100 -18.91 13.54 -7.81
CA GLU A 100 -17.77 14.24 -8.40
C GLU A 100 -16.48 14.05 -7.59
N GLU A 101 -16.58 14.00 -6.25
CA GLU A 101 -15.45 13.64 -5.40
C GLU A 101 -14.97 12.20 -5.64
N LEU A 102 -15.89 11.24 -5.73
CA LEU A 102 -15.55 9.85 -6.04
C LEU A 102 -14.89 9.71 -7.41
N LYS A 103 -15.39 10.42 -8.44
CA LYS A 103 -14.75 10.44 -9.77
C LYS A 103 -13.32 10.95 -9.71
N ARG A 104 -13.06 12.04 -8.96
CA ARG A 104 -11.69 12.57 -8.78
C ARG A 104 -10.77 11.52 -8.15
N ARG A 105 -11.21 10.83 -7.09
CA ARG A 105 -10.43 9.77 -6.45
C ARG A 105 -10.14 8.60 -7.38
N ILE A 106 -11.10 8.22 -8.22
CA ILE A 106 -10.90 7.17 -9.23
C ILE A 106 -9.80 7.59 -10.21
N THR A 107 -9.86 8.80 -10.76
CA THR A 107 -8.83 9.28 -11.71
C THR A 107 -7.43 9.35 -11.08
N GLU A 108 -7.35 9.74 -9.81
CA GLU A 108 -6.08 9.76 -9.07
C GLU A 108 -5.53 8.34 -8.86
N MET A 109 -6.39 7.40 -8.45
CA MET A 109 -6.01 6.00 -8.27
C MET A 109 -5.58 5.34 -9.58
N GLU A 110 -6.27 5.63 -10.68
CA GLU A 110 -5.91 5.15 -12.01
C GLU A 110 -4.53 5.66 -12.44
N SER A 111 -4.24 6.95 -12.19
CA SER A 111 -2.91 7.52 -12.43
C SER A 111 -1.83 6.86 -11.58
N LYS A 112 -2.07 6.69 -10.27
CA LYS A 112 -1.14 5.99 -9.35
C LYS A 112 -0.88 4.56 -9.79
N ASN A 113 -1.91 3.82 -10.21
CA ASN A 113 -1.77 2.47 -10.73
C ASN A 113 -0.96 2.43 -12.03
N GLY A 114 -1.13 3.42 -12.90
CA GLY A 114 -0.30 3.60 -14.10
C GLY A 114 1.18 3.76 -13.74
N ASN A 115 1.49 4.66 -12.81
CA ASN A 115 2.87 4.90 -12.35
C ASN A 115 3.51 3.65 -11.73
N LEU A 116 2.77 2.91 -10.91
CA LEU A 116 3.24 1.67 -10.31
C LEU A 116 3.60 0.61 -11.37
N ARG A 117 2.82 0.51 -12.46
CA ARG A 117 3.14 -0.40 -13.56
C ARG A 117 4.44 -0.02 -14.26
N THR A 118 4.68 1.28 -14.48
CA THR A 118 5.95 1.76 -15.05
C THR A 118 7.13 1.46 -14.13
N ILE A 119 7.01 1.78 -12.83
CA ILE A 119 8.07 1.49 -11.85
C ILE A 119 8.39 -0.01 -11.82
N ALA A 120 7.36 -0.87 -11.79
CA ALA A 120 7.56 -2.31 -11.80
C ALA A 120 8.25 -2.79 -13.09
N HIS A 121 7.90 -2.22 -14.24
CA HIS A 121 8.58 -2.50 -15.51
C HIS A 121 10.05 -2.09 -15.46
N ASP A 122 10.35 -0.87 -15.02
CA ASP A 122 11.70 -0.34 -14.95
C ASP A 122 12.56 -1.12 -13.96
N GLN A 123 12.00 -1.52 -12.81
CA GLN A 123 12.67 -2.39 -11.84
C GLN A 123 13.00 -3.77 -12.42
N ASN A 124 12.09 -4.36 -13.19
CA ASN A 124 12.35 -5.62 -13.88
C ASN A 124 13.49 -5.47 -14.90
N GLU A 125 13.49 -4.40 -15.69
CA GLU A 125 14.55 -4.12 -16.67
C GLU A 125 15.92 -3.94 -16.00
N LEU A 126 15.97 -3.15 -14.92
CA LEU A 126 17.18 -2.96 -14.12
C LEU A 126 17.69 -4.28 -13.52
N THR A 127 16.79 -5.10 -12.99
CA THR A 127 17.13 -6.41 -12.42
C THR A 127 17.69 -7.36 -13.47
N ILE A 128 17.06 -7.42 -14.65
CA ILE A 128 17.55 -8.23 -15.77
C ILE A 128 18.95 -7.77 -16.19
N LYS A 129 19.17 -6.45 -16.29
CA LYS A 129 20.47 -5.89 -16.66
C LYS A 129 21.55 -6.25 -15.63
N ALA A 130 21.28 -6.04 -14.34
CA ALA A 130 22.23 -6.38 -13.27
C ALA A 130 22.59 -7.88 -13.26
N ASN A 131 21.61 -8.75 -13.51
CA ASN A 131 21.84 -10.18 -13.63
C ASN A 131 22.70 -10.53 -14.85
N LEU A 132 22.46 -9.86 -15.99
CA LEU A 132 23.24 -10.05 -17.21
C LEU A 132 24.71 -9.64 -17.00
N ASP A 133 24.94 -8.48 -16.37
CA ASP A 133 26.27 -7.98 -16.04
C ASP A 133 26.99 -8.96 -15.09
N SER A 134 26.31 -9.44 -14.05
CA SER A 134 26.86 -10.42 -13.11
C SER A 134 27.22 -11.76 -13.79
N ILE A 135 26.41 -12.23 -14.74
CA ILE A 135 26.70 -13.43 -15.52
C ILE A 135 27.91 -13.20 -16.41
N ASN A 136 28.02 -12.04 -17.05
CA ASN A 136 29.15 -11.70 -17.89
C ASN A 136 30.45 -11.70 -17.07
N ASP A 137 30.44 -11.03 -15.92
CA ASP A 137 31.58 -10.99 -15.01
C ASP A 137 31.99 -12.39 -14.54
N ALA A 138 31.03 -13.26 -14.21
CA ALA A 138 31.30 -14.64 -13.83
C ALA A 138 31.95 -15.46 -14.96
N VAL A 139 31.50 -15.28 -16.20
CA VAL A 139 32.10 -15.92 -17.38
C VAL A 139 33.52 -15.42 -17.64
N GLU A 140 33.75 -14.12 -17.49
CA GLU A 140 35.09 -13.54 -17.63
C GLU A 140 36.04 -14.05 -16.53
N MET A 141 35.58 -14.13 -15.28
CA MET A 141 36.35 -14.71 -14.18
C MET A 141 36.72 -16.17 -14.44
N ASP A 142 35.79 -17.01 -14.89
CA ASP A 142 36.06 -18.42 -15.20
C ASP A 142 37.12 -18.57 -16.32
N ASN A 143 37.05 -17.71 -17.34
CA ASN A 143 38.06 -17.67 -18.40
C ASN A 143 39.45 -17.26 -17.88
N LEU A 144 39.52 -16.25 -17.01
CA LEU A 144 40.76 -15.82 -16.38
C LEU A 144 41.33 -16.90 -15.47
N GLN A 145 40.50 -17.55 -14.65
CA GLN A 145 40.89 -18.66 -13.78
C GLN A 145 41.48 -19.82 -14.58
N LYS A 146 40.85 -20.22 -15.70
CA LYS A 146 41.38 -21.23 -16.62
C LYS A 146 42.75 -20.83 -17.17
N ARG A 147 42.93 -19.56 -17.55
CA ARG A 147 44.21 -19.06 -18.06
C ARG A 147 45.30 -19.04 -16.99
N ILE A 148 44.96 -18.67 -15.75
CA ILE A 148 45.89 -18.72 -14.61
C ILE A 148 46.34 -20.17 -14.39
N ALA A 149 45.40 -21.12 -14.30
CA ALA A 149 45.74 -22.54 -14.13
C ALA A 149 46.61 -23.08 -15.27
N GLU A 150 46.36 -22.68 -16.52
CA GLU A 150 47.21 -23.04 -17.67
C GLU A 150 48.63 -22.45 -17.53
N LEU A 151 48.74 -21.20 -17.10
CA LEU A 151 50.02 -20.52 -16.90
C LEU A 151 50.80 -21.13 -15.72
N GLU A 152 50.15 -21.46 -14.62
CA GLU A 152 50.74 -22.13 -13.47
C GLU A 152 51.30 -23.51 -13.85
N ALA A 153 50.54 -24.31 -14.61
CA ALA A 153 51.01 -25.62 -15.09
C ALA A 153 52.22 -25.49 -16.04
N LYS A 154 52.22 -24.47 -16.91
CA LYS A 154 53.38 -24.17 -17.76
C LYS A 154 54.60 -23.73 -16.95
N LEU A 155 54.40 -22.94 -15.90
CA LEU A 155 55.46 -22.49 -15.01
C LEU A 155 56.09 -23.67 -14.27
N GLU A 156 55.27 -24.56 -13.69
CA GLU A 156 55.74 -25.78 -13.02
C GLU A 156 56.52 -26.70 -13.97
N THR A 157 56.06 -26.83 -15.22
CA THR A 157 56.77 -27.61 -16.24
C THR A 157 58.10 -26.98 -16.62
N ALA A 158 58.15 -25.66 -16.78
CA ALA A 158 59.37 -24.92 -17.09
C ALA A 158 60.40 -25.05 -15.96
N ASP A 159 59.95 -24.95 -14.70
CA ASP A 159 60.80 -25.11 -13.51
C ASP A 159 61.42 -26.52 -13.46
N ARG A 160 60.61 -27.57 -13.66
CA ARG A 160 61.11 -28.96 -13.75
C ARG A 160 62.12 -29.16 -14.87
N LEU A 161 61.88 -28.57 -16.05
CA LEU A 161 62.80 -28.67 -17.18
C LEU A 161 64.11 -27.95 -16.89
N GLN A 162 64.06 -26.75 -16.30
CA GLN A 162 65.24 -26.01 -15.88
C GLN A 162 66.06 -26.81 -14.86
N ASP A 163 65.42 -27.38 -13.85
CA ASP A 163 66.05 -28.23 -12.84
C ASP A 163 66.71 -29.48 -13.45
N SER A 164 66.02 -30.13 -14.40
CA SER A 164 66.56 -31.31 -15.11
C SER A 164 67.78 -30.96 -15.96
N ALA A 165 67.71 -29.86 -16.74
CA ALA A 165 68.81 -29.39 -17.57
C ALA A 165 70.03 -29.00 -16.73
N PHE A 166 69.83 -28.38 -15.56
CA PHE A 166 70.90 -28.06 -14.62
C PHE A 166 71.57 -29.33 -14.06
N ARG A 167 70.78 -30.32 -13.61
CA ARG A 167 71.30 -31.61 -13.11
C ARG A 167 72.06 -32.38 -14.18
N ASP A 168 71.53 -32.42 -15.40
CA ASP A 168 72.18 -33.13 -16.52
C ASP A 168 73.46 -32.42 -16.95
N GLY A 169 73.48 -31.09 -16.96
CA GLY A 169 74.68 -30.29 -17.16
C GLY A 169 75.77 -30.59 -16.12
N LEU A 170 75.42 -30.63 -14.83
CA LEU A 170 76.34 -31.01 -13.75
C LEU A 170 76.92 -32.42 -13.94
N LYS A 171 76.07 -33.40 -14.25
CA LYS A 171 76.53 -34.79 -14.51
C LYS A 171 77.45 -34.87 -15.73
N ALA A 172 77.11 -34.19 -16.81
CA ALA A 172 77.92 -34.16 -18.02
C ALA A 172 79.30 -33.52 -17.74
N GLY A 173 79.34 -32.38 -17.05
CA GLY A 173 80.60 -31.72 -16.67
C GLY A 173 81.50 -32.61 -15.81
N PHE A 174 80.91 -33.35 -14.87
CA PHE A 174 81.61 -34.36 -14.07
C PHE A 174 82.18 -35.49 -14.94
N SER A 175 81.37 -36.05 -15.86
CA SER A 175 81.78 -37.14 -16.77
C SER A 175 82.89 -36.75 -17.75
N TYR A 176 82.92 -35.50 -18.21
CA TYR A 176 83.97 -34.98 -19.10
C TYR A 176 85.26 -34.58 -18.37
N GLY A 177 85.37 -34.82 -17.06
CA GLY A 177 86.58 -34.53 -16.28
C GLY A 177 86.86 -33.05 -16.10
N GLN A 178 85.86 -32.18 -16.28
CA GLN A 178 86.00 -30.73 -16.08
C GLN A 178 85.99 -30.35 -14.58
N THR A 179 85.53 -31.25 -13.71
CA THR A 179 85.55 -31.15 -12.25
C THR A 179 86.16 -32.41 -11.65
N ASP A 180 87.33 -32.34 -11.00
CA ASP A 180 88.03 -33.49 -10.41
C ASP A 180 87.60 -33.80 -8.96
N ASP A 181 86.84 -32.88 -8.34
CA ASP A 181 86.41 -32.98 -6.94
C ASP A 181 85.13 -33.83 -6.80
N GLN A 182 85.34 -35.14 -6.66
CA GLN A 182 84.30 -36.13 -6.35
C GLN A 182 83.48 -35.74 -5.10
N SER A 183 84.11 -35.12 -4.12
CA SER A 183 83.47 -34.78 -2.84
C SER A 183 82.55 -33.57 -2.98
N GLY A 184 83.00 -32.52 -3.66
CA GLY A 184 82.19 -31.34 -3.99
C GLY A 184 81.02 -31.67 -4.91
N PHE A 185 81.19 -32.57 -5.89
CA PHE A 185 80.09 -33.06 -6.73
C PHE A 185 79.02 -33.79 -5.91
N ALA A 186 79.42 -34.74 -5.05
CA ALA A 186 78.49 -35.48 -4.21
C ALA A 186 77.72 -34.58 -3.23
N GLN A 187 78.41 -33.58 -2.65
CA GLN A 187 77.82 -32.62 -1.72
C GLN A 187 76.83 -31.67 -2.43
N CYS A 188 77.17 -31.20 -3.62
CA CYS A 188 76.29 -30.37 -4.45
C CYS A 188 75.00 -31.13 -4.84
N MET A 189 75.14 -32.38 -5.28
CA MET A 189 74.00 -33.23 -5.62
C MET A 189 73.13 -33.59 -4.41
N SER A 190 73.71 -33.80 -3.21
CA SER A 190 72.93 -34.11 -2.01
C SER A 190 72.17 -32.90 -1.48
N ALA A 191 72.78 -31.71 -1.51
CA ALA A 191 72.14 -30.46 -1.08
C ALA A 191 70.91 -30.13 -1.96
N TYR A 192 71.03 -30.33 -3.28
CA TYR A 192 69.93 -30.09 -4.23
C TYR A 192 68.84 -31.17 -4.21
N SER A 193 69.15 -32.40 -3.81
CA SER A 193 68.17 -33.49 -3.74
C SER A 193 67.22 -33.41 -2.54
N ASN A 194 67.60 -32.64 -1.51
CA ASN A 194 66.80 -32.46 -0.29
C ASN A 194 66.05 -31.12 -0.25
N ALA A 195 66.26 -30.22 -1.20
CA ALA A 195 65.59 -28.92 -1.26
C ALA A 195 64.25 -29.04 -2.02
N GLY A 196 63.25 -29.67 -1.39
CA GLY A 196 61.86 -29.49 -1.81
C GLY A 196 61.43 -28.06 -1.49
N ILE A 197 61.00 -27.30 -2.49
CA ILE A 197 60.40 -25.97 -2.29
C ILE A 197 59.05 -26.18 -1.62
N GLY A 198 59.03 -26.12 -0.29
CA GLY A 198 57.81 -26.09 0.49
C GLY A 198 57.12 -24.74 0.29
N VAL A 199 56.20 -24.67 -0.67
CA VAL A 199 55.21 -23.60 -0.74
C VAL A 199 54.39 -23.70 0.55
N LYS A 200 54.66 -22.79 1.50
CA LYS A 200 53.78 -22.63 2.66
C LYS A 200 52.50 -22.01 2.13
N HIS A 201 51.44 -22.81 2.04
CA HIS A 201 50.09 -22.27 1.94
C HIS A 201 49.88 -21.35 3.13
N GLN A 202 49.89 -20.05 2.84
CA GLN A 202 49.31 -19.07 3.73
C GLN A 202 47.81 -19.36 3.67
N GLU A 203 47.23 -19.84 4.77
CA GLU A 203 45.79 -20.00 4.89
C GLU A 203 45.15 -18.67 4.50
N ASP A 204 44.29 -18.70 3.49
CA ASP A 204 43.40 -17.60 3.16
C ASP A 204 42.69 -17.23 4.44
N SER A 205 43.04 -16.07 5.00
CA SER A 205 42.21 -15.42 6.00
C SER A 205 40.90 -15.16 5.31
N VAL A 206 39.92 -16.03 5.58
CA VAL A 206 38.52 -15.79 5.25
C VAL A 206 38.22 -14.41 5.83
N ASP A 207 38.01 -13.46 4.92
CA ASP A 207 37.61 -12.10 5.23
C ASP A 207 36.25 -12.22 5.90
N SER A 208 36.32 -12.31 7.22
CA SER A 208 35.17 -12.33 8.09
C SER A 208 35.32 -11.03 8.85
N ASP A 209 34.62 -10.01 8.38
CA ASP A 209 34.31 -8.79 9.12
C ASP A 209 33.52 -9.17 10.39
N VAL A 210 34.18 -9.85 11.32
CA VAL A 210 33.73 -10.24 12.66
C VAL A 210 34.50 -9.37 13.68
N SER A 211 34.80 -8.13 13.29
CA SER A 211 35.52 -7.19 14.15
C SER A 211 34.59 -6.31 14.99
N SER A 212 33.27 -6.42 14.82
CA SER A 212 32.27 -5.62 15.54
C SER A 212 31.30 -6.41 16.43
N ARG A 213 31.34 -7.75 16.48
CA ARG A 213 30.41 -8.51 17.34
C ARG A 213 30.75 -8.37 18.82
N ASN A 214 29.72 -8.18 19.64
CA ASN A 214 29.88 -8.15 21.08
C ASN A 214 30.29 -9.52 21.62
N GLN A 215 31.14 -9.53 22.64
CA GLN A 215 31.51 -10.77 23.31
C GLN A 215 30.35 -11.30 24.15
N PRO A 216 30.21 -12.64 24.29
CA PRO A 216 29.16 -13.24 25.11
C PRO A 216 29.18 -12.71 26.55
N GLY A 217 28.03 -12.28 27.06
CA GLY A 217 27.90 -11.66 28.36
C GLY A 217 26.69 -10.72 28.44
N MET A 218 26.55 -10.04 29.57
CA MET A 218 25.51 -9.02 29.72
C MET A 218 26.00 -7.72 29.08
N VAL A 219 25.31 -7.30 28.03
CA VAL A 219 25.61 -6.09 27.26
C VAL A 219 24.43 -5.14 27.39
N VAL A 220 24.73 -3.84 27.54
CA VAL A 220 23.69 -2.81 27.59
C VAL A 220 23.02 -2.72 26.22
N ALA A 221 21.69 -2.67 26.18
CA ALA A 221 20.90 -2.75 24.95
C ALA A 221 21.32 -1.75 23.85
N VAL A 222 21.75 -0.54 24.22
CA VAL A 222 22.24 0.49 23.27
C VAL A 222 23.53 0.10 22.55
N HIS A 223 24.24 -0.92 23.01
CA HIS A 223 25.49 -1.38 22.42
C HIS A 223 25.32 -2.66 21.61
N ILE A 224 24.10 -3.15 21.43
CA ILE A 224 23.84 -4.38 20.69
C ILE A 224 23.63 -4.02 19.23
N ASP A 225 24.43 -4.62 18.37
CA ASP A 225 24.44 -4.31 16.95
C ASP A 225 23.81 -5.43 16.13
N ALA A 226 23.43 -5.11 14.89
CA ALA A 226 22.98 -6.10 13.93
C ALA A 226 24.05 -7.20 13.75
N GLY A 227 23.61 -8.46 13.78
CA GLY A 227 24.47 -9.64 13.72
C GLY A 227 24.95 -10.18 15.08
N ASP A 228 24.59 -9.55 16.19
CA ASP A 228 24.74 -10.13 17.54
C ASP A 228 23.66 -11.20 17.79
N PHE A 229 24.00 -12.20 18.61
CA PHE A 229 23.05 -13.20 19.07
C PHE A 229 22.69 -12.91 20.52
N VAL A 230 21.40 -12.73 20.81
CA VAL A 230 20.90 -12.45 22.15
C VAL A 230 19.95 -13.52 22.64
N LYS A 231 19.93 -13.75 23.94
CA LYS A 231 19.01 -14.69 24.58
C LYS A 231 17.83 -13.94 25.17
N PHE A 232 16.65 -14.18 24.61
CA PHE A 232 15.40 -13.60 25.06
C PHE A 232 14.36 -14.70 25.31
N LYS A 233 13.70 -14.66 26.47
CA LYS A 233 12.70 -15.67 26.89
C LYS A 233 13.18 -17.13 26.77
N GLY A 234 14.48 -17.36 26.94
CA GLY A 234 15.10 -18.70 26.87
C GLY A 234 15.42 -19.19 25.46
N GLN A 235 15.18 -18.38 24.42
CA GLN A 235 15.55 -18.67 23.03
C GLN A 235 16.64 -17.71 22.57
N VAL A 236 17.46 -18.15 21.62
CA VAL A 236 18.54 -17.34 21.03
C VAL A 236 18.04 -16.76 19.72
N PHE A 237 18.22 -15.46 19.54
CA PHE A 237 17.82 -14.72 18.35
C PHE A 237 19.01 -13.95 17.79
N GLU A 238 19.12 -13.90 16.47
CA GLU A 238 20.03 -12.99 15.78
C GLU A 238 19.35 -11.63 15.63
N VAL A 239 20.07 -10.55 15.97
CA VAL A 239 19.61 -9.18 15.81
C VAL A 239 19.75 -8.79 14.34
N GLU A 240 18.64 -8.43 13.71
CA GLU A 240 18.56 -7.94 12.33
C GLU A 240 18.77 -6.42 12.28
N GLU A 241 18.16 -5.69 13.22
CA GLU A 241 18.22 -4.23 13.28
C GLU A 241 18.09 -3.75 14.73
N THR A 242 18.79 -2.68 15.05
CA THR A 242 18.72 -2.00 16.34
C THR A 242 18.31 -0.55 16.13
N ASP A 243 17.25 -0.11 16.80
CA ASP A 243 16.74 1.26 16.75
C ASP A 243 16.71 1.89 18.15
N PHE A 244 17.12 3.16 18.26
CA PHE A 244 17.22 3.89 19.52
C PHE A 244 16.52 5.24 19.45
N ASP A 245 15.47 5.39 20.26
CA ASP A 245 14.65 6.60 20.36
C ASP A 245 14.67 7.10 21.81
N ASP A 246 15.24 8.30 22.05
CA ASP A 246 15.32 9.17 23.25
C ASP A 246 15.41 8.54 24.67
N HIS A 247 14.78 7.40 24.97
CA HIS A 247 14.85 6.65 26.23
C HIS A 247 14.77 5.10 26.08
N ASP A 248 14.41 4.56 24.91
CA ASP A 248 14.19 3.13 24.67
C ASP A 248 15.05 2.60 23.51
N VAL A 249 15.39 1.30 23.58
CA VAL A 249 16.02 0.51 22.51
C VAL A 249 15.04 -0.53 22.02
N THR A 250 14.92 -0.64 20.69
CA THR A 250 14.16 -1.70 20.02
C THR A 250 15.12 -2.58 19.22
N LEU A 251 15.18 -3.86 19.56
CA LEU A 251 15.90 -4.88 18.81
C LEU A 251 14.90 -5.66 17.96
N TRP A 252 15.14 -5.72 16.66
CA TRP A 252 14.41 -6.55 15.70
C TRP A 252 15.20 -7.83 15.45
N PHE A 253 14.54 -8.98 15.58
CA PHE A 253 15.18 -10.28 15.42
C PHE A 253 14.83 -10.92 14.09
N VAL A 254 15.79 -11.65 13.53
CA VAL A 254 15.57 -12.53 12.37
C VAL A 254 14.42 -13.49 12.71
N GLY A 255 13.34 -13.44 11.91
CA GLY A 255 12.10 -14.18 12.16
C GLY A 255 10.95 -13.35 12.76
N GLY A 256 11.12 -12.03 12.88
CA GLY A 256 10.04 -11.07 13.13
C GLY A 256 9.67 -10.86 14.60
N ASN A 257 10.43 -11.41 15.54
CA ASN A 257 10.27 -11.10 16.96
C ASN A 257 10.96 -9.77 17.30
N THR A 258 10.48 -9.10 18.35
CA THR A 258 11.08 -7.84 18.82
C THR A 258 11.27 -7.81 20.33
N LEU A 259 12.31 -7.10 20.75
CA LEU A 259 12.55 -6.76 22.15
C LEU A 259 12.64 -5.23 22.28
N LYS A 260 11.68 -4.64 23.00
CA LYS A 260 11.72 -3.24 23.40
C LYS A 260 12.07 -3.13 24.89
N CYS A 261 13.08 -2.35 25.22
CA CYS A 261 13.53 -2.15 26.60
C CYS A 261 14.15 -0.76 26.79
N ALA A 262 14.29 -0.31 28.03
CA ALA A 262 14.94 0.98 28.32
C ALA A 262 16.42 0.96 27.90
N ALA A 263 16.99 2.11 27.55
CA ALA A 263 18.38 2.26 27.10
C ALA A 263 19.43 1.53 27.97
N GLY A 264 19.24 1.55 29.29
CA GLY A 264 20.13 0.90 30.26
C GLY A 264 19.87 -0.58 30.51
N CYS A 265 18.96 -1.23 29.78
CA CYS A 265 18.62 -2.63 29.98
C CYS A 265 19.81 -3.52 29.63
N GLN A 266 20.08 -4.52 30.47
CA GLN A 266 21.13 -5.51 30.23
C GLN A 266 20.52 -6.72 29.50
N VAL A 267 21.07 -7.05 28.34
CA VAL A 267 20.64 -8.18 27.52
C VAL A 267 21.80 -9.18 27.44
N GLU A 268 21.49 -10.46 27.56
CA GLU A 268 22.47 -11.54 27.46
C GLU A 268 22.83 -11.76 25.98
N VAL A 269 24.02 -11.32 25.58
CA VAL A 269 24.64 -11.68 24.30
C VAL A 269 25.29 -13.05 24.44
N VAL A 270 25.11 -13.90 23.44
CA VAL A 270 25.63 -15.27 23.36
C VAL A 270 26.42 -15.47 22.08
N SER A 271 27.27 -16.49 22.04
CA SER A 271 27.94 -16.88 20.79
C SER A 271 26.91 -17.37 19.76
N ALA A 272 27.23 -17.19 18.48
CA ALA A 272 26.45 -17.75 17.39
C ALA A 272 26.17 -19.25 17.61
N PRO A 273 24.93 -19.72 17.47
CA PRO A 273 24.59 -21.12 17.67
C PRO A 273 25.32 -21.97 16.62
N VAL A 274 26.15 -22.91 17.07
CA VAL A 274 26.77 -23.91 16.19
C VAL A 274 25.65 -24.76 15.61
N ALA A 275 25.47 -24.73 14.29
CA ALA A 275 24.43 -25.48 13.59
C ALA A 275 24.56 -26.99 13.90
N ALA A 276 23.74 -27.49 14.83
CA ALA A 276 23.56 -28.91 15.03
C ALA A 276 22.74 -29.44 13.85
N GLY A 277 23.38 -30.26 12.99
CA GLY A 277 22.80 -30.80 11.76
C GLY A 277 21.40 -31.38 11.96
N ILE A 278 20.42 -30.73 11.34
CA ILE A 278 19.03 -31.17 11.28
C ILE A 278 18.96 -32.36 10.31
N LYS A 279 18.75 -33.57 10.85
CA LYS A 279 18.28 -34.71 10.06
C LYS A 279 16.80 -34.50 9.74
N VAL A 280 16.50 -34.18 8.48
CA VAL A 280 15.14 -34.19 7.95
C VAL A 280 14.67 -35.66 7.89
N LYS A 281 13.60 -35.98 8.62
CA LYS A 281 12.79 -37.18 8.35
C LYS A 281 11.73 -36.78 7.35
N GLU A 282 11.80 -37.36 6.16
CA GLU A 282 10.74 -37.31 5.16
C GLU A 282 9.51 -38.10 5.65
N SER A 283 8.32 -37.54 5.44
CA SER A 283 7.03 -38.22 5.44
C SER A 283 6.12 -37.52 4.45
#